data_AF-A0A5B7DWP7-F1
#
_entry.id   AF-A0A5B7DWP7-F1
#
_cell.length_a   1.000
_cell.length_b   1.000
_cell.length_c   1.000
_cell.angle_alpha   90.00
_cell.angle_beta   90.00
_cell.angle_gamma   90.00
#
_symmetry.space_group_name_H-M   'P 1'
#
loop_
_entity.id
_entity.type
_entity.pdbx_description
1 polymer ?
#
loop_
_entity_poly.entity_id
_entity_poly.type
_entity_poly.pdbx_seq_one_letter_code
_entity_poly.pdbx_strand_id
1 'polypeptide(L)' 'MRQCVKDIGKYSFPCRMIDKWNVLNNEIVTAQNVHNFKEELHKWRQDTMSPTRTLYNTTR' A
#
# COMPACT_ATOMS: atom_id res chain seq x y z
N MET A 1 31.98 -10.73 -24.09
CA MET A 1 31.40 -10.10 -22.88
C MET A 1 29.88 -10.23 -23.00
N ARG A 2 29.22 -11.08 -22.20
CA ARG A 2 27.76 -11.20 -22.24
C ARG A 2 27.19 -10.00 -21.49
N GLN A 3 26.55 -9.09 -22.22
CA GLN A 3 25.85 -7.97 -21.61
C GLN A 3 24.64 -8.58 -20.89
N CYS A 4 24.68 -8.61 -19.55
CA CYS A 4 23.53 -8.95 -18.73
C CYS A 4 22.50 -7.82 -18.85
N VAL A 5 21.82 -7.75 -20.00
CA VAL A 5 20.68 -6.85 -20.19
C VAL A 5 19.58 -7.42 -19.30
N LYS A 6 19.50 -6.94 -18.06
CA LYS A 6 18.36 -7.23 -17.19
C LYS A 6 17.14 -6.69 -17.92
N ASP A 7 16.14 -7.53 -18.17
CA ASP A 7 14.86 -7.08 -18.70
C ASP A 7 14.24 -6.09 -17.71
N ILE A 8 14.48 -4.81 -17.91
CA ILE A 8 13.96 -3.74 -17.06
C ILE A 8 12.45 -3.83 -16.99
N GLY A 9 11.79 -4.18 -18.11
CA GLY A 9 10.34 -4.42 -18.15
C GLY A 9 9.86 -5.61 -17.31
N LYS A 10 10.69 -6.66 -17.15
CA LYS A 10 10.35 -7.84 -16.33
C LYS A 10 10.44 -7.54 -14.83
N TYR A 11 11.32 -6.62 -14.45
CA TYR A 11 11.57 -6.26 -13.04
C TYR A 11 11.04 -4.87 -12.66
N SER A 12 10.37 -4.18 -13.58
CA SER A 12 9.75 -2.89 -13.30
C SER A 12 8.37 -3.07 -12.67
N PHE A 13 8.07 -2.26 -11.66
CA PHE A 13 6.71 -2.15 -11.16
C PHE A 13 5.86 -1.35 -12.15
N PRO A 14 4.61 -1.76 -12.42
CA PRO A 14 3.67 -0.93 -13.15
C PRO A 14 3.55 0.45 -12.50
N CYS A 15 3.50 1.54 -13.27
CA CYS A 15 3.39 2.89 -12.73
C CYS A 15 2.21 3.03 -11.74
N ARG A 16 1.10 2.32 -12.00
CA ARG A 16 -0.08 2.27 -11.11
C ARG A 16 0.19 1.71 -9.71
N MET A 17 1.26 0.91 -9.53
CA MET A 17 1.68 0.48 -8.19
C MET A 17 2.41 1.59 -7.46
N ILE A 18 3.26 2.37 -8.14
CA ILE A 18 4.06 3.44 -7.53
C ILE A 18 3.16 4.47 -6.85
N ASP A 19 2.08 4.89 -7.51
CA ASP A 19 1.14 5.85 -6.93
C ASP A 19 0.52 5.34 -5.61
N LYS A 20 0.21 4.04 -5.53
CA LYS A 20 -0.32 3.43 -4.30
C LYS A 20 0.72 3.34 -3.19
N TRP A 21 1.98 3.10 -3.55
CA TRP A 21 3.09 3.07 -2.60
C TRP A 21 3.41 4.46 -2.05
N ASN A 22 3.33 5.50 -2.88
CA ASN A 22 3.60 6.89 -2.49
C ASN A 22 2.60 7.45 -1.46
N VAL A 23 1.40 6.88 -1.35
CA VAL A 23 0.39 7.29 -0.36
C VAL A 23 0.58 6.57 0.99
N LEU A 24 1.41 5.52 1.04
CA LEU A 24 1.70 4.83 2.30
C LEU A 24 2.58 5.70 3.19
N ASN A 25 2.32 5.63 4.50
CA ASN A 25 3.18 6.30 5.48
C ASN A 25 4.55 5.62 5.55
N ASN A 26 5.61 6.39 5.81
CA ASN A 26 6.97 5.89 5.90
C ASN A 26 7.10 4.75 6.92
N GLU A 27 6.39 4.84 8.05
CA GLU A 27 6.39 3.81 9.10
C GLU A 27 5.95 2.43 8.58
N ILE A 28 4.96 2.41 7.68
CA ILE A 28 4.49 1.17 7.04
C ILE A 28 5.61 0.62 6.16
N VAL A 29 6.22 1.46 5.32
CA VAL A 29 7.26 1.06 4.36
C VAL A 29 8.56 0.63 5.06
N THR A 30 8.89 1.23 6.20
CA THR A 30 10.12 0.95 6.97
C THR A 30 9.97 -0.19 7.97
N ALA A 31 8.86 -0.93 7.97
CA ALA A 31 8.65 -2.05 8.89
C ALA A 31 9.77 -3.10 8.75
N GLN A 32 10.42 -3.44 9.87
CA GLN A 32 11.54 -4.39 9.89
C GLN A 32 11.15 -5.83 9.55
N ASN A 33 9.87 -6.19 9.72
CA ASN A 33 9.36 -7.53 9.48
C ASN A 33 8.15 -7.48 8.54
N VAL A 34 8.07 -8.43 7.62
CA VAL A 34 6.93 -8.65 6.71
C VAL A 34 5.61 -8.78 7.47
N HIS A 35 5.61 -9.39 8.67
CA HIS A 35 4.41 -9.49 9.49
C HIS A 35 3.90 -8.12 9.92
N ASN A 36 4.79 -7.29 10.47
CA ASN A 36 4.48 -5.93 10.91
C ASN A 36 4.05 -5.05 9.72
N PHE A 37 4.74 -5.17 8.59
CA PHE A 37 4.34 -4.51 7.34
C PHE A 37 2.89 -4.85 6.95
N LYS A 38 2.52 -6.13 7.03
CA LYS A 38 1.20 -6.63 6.65
C LYS A 38 0.11 -6.12 7.60
N GLU A 39 0.38 -6.06 8.89
CA GLU A 39 -0.55 -5.54 9.91
C GLU A 39 -0.78 -4.03 9.74
N GLU A 40 0.29 -3.25 9.62
CA GLU A 40 0.20 -1.79 9.45
C GLU A 40 -0.45 -1.41 8.12
N LEU A 41 -0.14 -2.14 7.04
CA LEU A 41 -0.82 -1.97 5.76
C LEU A 41 -2.32 -2.30 5.85
N HIS A 42 -2.69 -3.32 6.64
CA HIS A 42 -4.10 -3.67 6.86
C HIS A 42 -4.83 -2.57 7.62
N LYS A 43 -4.25 -2.04 8.70
CA LYS A 43 -4.82 -0.90 9.45
C LYS A 43 -5.00 0.32 8.55
N TRP A 44 -3.97 0.70 7.79
CA TRP A 44 -4.04 1.81 6.84
C TRP A 44 -5.16 1.66 5.80
N ARG A 45 -5.38 0.44 5.29
CA ARG A 45 -6.52 0.16 4.38
C ARG A 45 -7.86 0.35 5.07
N GLN A 46 -7.99 -0.10 6.31
CA GLN A 46 -9.23 0.04 7.07
C GLN A 46 -9.52 1.51 7.38
N ASP A 47 -8.51 2.30 7.74
CA ASP A 47 -8.68 3.72 8.06
C ASP A 47 -8.96 4.57 6.82
N THR A 48 -8.30 4.26 5.69
CA THR A 48 -8.44 4.99 4.43
C THR A 48 -9.70 4.61 3.65
N MET A 49 -10.14 3.35 3.74
CA MET A 49 -11.35 2.84 3.07
C MET A 49 -12.53 2.63 4.01
N SER A 50 -12.46 3.03 5.28
CA SER A 50 -13.64 3.08 6.15
C SER A 50 -14.64 4.03 5.48
N PRO A 51 -15.74 3.51 4.88
CA PRO A 51 -16.83 4.38 4.50
C PRO A 51 -17.32 4.92 5.83
N THR A 52 -17.16 6.22 6.01
CA THR A 52 -17.61 6.98 7.15
C THR A 52 -18.88 6.33 7.70
N ARG A 53 -18.81 5.74 8.91
CA ARG A 53 -20.00 5.33 9.67
C ARG A 53 -20.75 6.60 10.11
N THR A 54 -21.17 7.39 9.14
CA THR A 54 -22.15 8.45 9.29
C THR A 54 -23.34 8.03 8.45
N LEU A 55 -24.51 8.17 9.08
CA LEU A 55 -25.86 8.04 8.53
C LEU A 55 -26.53 6.67 8.71
N TYR A 56 -26.84 6.30 9.96
CA TYR A 56 -28.24 6.04 10.34
C TYR A 56 -28.41 5.97 11.87
N ASN A 57 -28.60 7.12 12.51
CA ASN A 57 -29.36 7.18 13.75
C ASN A 57 -29.92 8.59 13.90
N THR A 58 -30.96 8.87 13.10
CA THR A 58 -31.89 9.96 13.38
C THR A 58 -33.18 9.33 13.89
N THR A 59 -33.43 9.63 15.15
CA THR A 59 -34.55 9.27 16.01
C THR A 59 -35.91 9.51 15.36
N ARG A 60 -36.82 8.54 15.50
CA ARG A 60 -38.27 8.75 15.40
C ARG A 60 -38.87 8.62 16.79
#